data_AF-A0A1A8IAP8-F1
#
_entry.id   AF-A0A1A8IAP8-F1
#
_cell.length_a   1.000
_cell.length_b   1.000
_cell.length_c   1.000
_cell.angle_alpha   90.00
_cell.angle_beta   90.00
_cell.angle_gamma   90.00
#
_symmetry.space_group_name_H-M   'P 1'
#
loop_
_entity.id
_entity.type
_entity.pdbx_description
1 polymer ?
#
loop_
_entity_poly.entity_id
_entity_poly.type
_entity_poly.pdbx_seq_one_letter_code
_entity_poly.pdbx_strand_id
1 'polypeptide(L)'
;MEHKVLFSNTSGVMGASARFLKDLETRLDENPYISQVGDIVLKHSKDFRRHYVPYVTNMAYKELLVNQLLERNQGFAYALMKLESDSVCHRHPLKSFLVLPFQRITRIKLLLESVPLVISTRRLVHQGSVKLVKVENAYGSRMSFVKIYLHLFNDLLIISSKKNQKFMVSDHALFPAHVSVDHLKADAMGLPQESFLLRLSLSQKGFRTAMILVANTQ
;
A
#
# COMPACT_ATOMS: atom_id res chain seq x y z
N MET A 1 28.18 -18.94 23.28
CA MET A 1 27.97 -17.49 23.04
C MET A 1 27.27 -17.21 21.72
N GLU A 2 27.56 -17.96 20.65
CA GLU A 2 27.06 -17.75 19.28
C GLU A 2 25.52 -17.76 19.13
N HIS A 3 24.82 -18.63 19.87
CA HIS A 3 23.34 -18.66 19.89
C HIS A 3 22.72 -17.34 20.38
N LYS A 4 23.32 -16.70 21.40
CA LYS A 4 22.88 -15.38 21.88
C LYS A 4 23.15 -14.31 20.84
N VAL A 5 24.21 -14.41 20.04
CA VAL A 5 24.53 -13.42 19.01
C VAL A 5 23.54 -13.51 17.83
N LEU A 6 23.22 -14.73 17.39
CA LEU A 6 22.37 -14.93 16.22
C LEU A 6 20.89 -14.58 16.49
N PHE A 7 20.36 -14.95 17.67
CA PHE A 7 18.92 -14.86 17.95
C PHE A 7 18.49 -13.92 19.10
N SER A 8 19.41 -13.26 19.81
CA SER A 8 19.08 -12.42 21.00
C SER A 8 17.97 -11.40 20.78
N ASN A 9 17.95 -10.75 19.61
CA ASN A 9 16.98 -9.70 19.31
C ASN A 9 15.71 -10.21 18.61
N THR A 10 15.65 -11.48 18.25
CA THR A 10 14.53 -12.05 17.49
C THR A 10 13.26 -12.11 18.34
N SER A 11 13.36 -12.48 19.61
CA SER A 11 12.21 -12.52 20.54
C SER A 11 11.59 -11.13 20.75
N GLY A 12 12.42 -10.10 20.90
CA GLY A 12 11.97 -8.71 21.00
C GLY A 12 11.23 -8.23 19.74
N VAL A 13 11.79 -8.54 18.57
CA VAL A 13 11.17 -8.23 17.26
C VAL A 13 9.83 -8.96 17.10
N MET A 14 9.75 -10.24 17.46
CA MET A 14 8.51 -11.02 17.41
C MET A 14 7.46 -10.47 18.38
N GLY A 15 7.85 -10.13 19.60
CA GLY A 15 6.94 -9.54 20.59
C GLY A 15 6.38 -8.20 20.13
N ALA A 16 7.24 -7.30 19.62
CA ALA A 16 6.81 -6.03 19.06
C ALA A 16 5.90 -6.23 17.84
N SER A 17 6.24 -7.19 16.98
CA SER A 17 5.44 -7.57 15.81
C SER A 17 4.03 -8.04 16.16
N ALA A 18 3.91 -8.89 17.19
CA ALA A 18 2.64 -9.47 17.62
C ALA A 18 1.74 -8.40 18.25
N ARG A 19 2.30 -7.52 19.10
CA ARG A 19 1.56 -6.40 19.69
C ARG A 19 1.06 -5.43 18.61
N PHE A 20 1.90 -5.10 17.63
CA PHE A 20 1.50 -4.24 16.53
C PHE A 20 0.39 -4.85 15.68
N LEU A 21 0.49 -6.15 15.35
CA LEU A 21 -0.56 -6.87 14.62
C LEU A 21 -1.89 -6.86 15.39
N LYS A 22 -1.85 -7.17 16.68
CA LYS A 22 -3.06 -7.18 17.53
C LYS A 22 -3.79 -5.83 17.53
N ASP A 23 -3.05 -4.73 17.63
CA ASP A 23 -3.66 -3.39 17.60
C ASP A 23 -4.25 -3.06 16.22
N LEU A 24 -3.65 -3.53 15.13
CA LEU A 24 -4.20 -3.38 13.78
C LEU A 24 -5.48 -4.22 13.59
N GLU A 25 -5.48 -5.46 14.07
CA GLU A 25 -6.66 -6.36 14.03
C GLU A 25 -7.81 -5.77 14.84
N THR A 26 -7.53 -5.30 16.07
CA THR A 26 -8.53 -4.66 16.93
C THR A 26 -9.19 -3.47 16.23
N ARG A 27 -8.40 -2.61 15.54
CA ARG A 27 -8.94 -1.48 14.78
C ARG A 27 -9.83 -1.92 13.62
N LEU A 28 -9.45 -3.01 12.95
CA LEU A 28 -10.23 -3.55 11.84
C LEU A 28 -11.56 -4.14 12.32
N ASP A 29 -11.55 -4.80 13.48
CA ASP A 29 -12.74 -5.39 14.11
C ASP A 29 -13.73 -4.32 14.59
N GLU A 30 -13.23 -3.18 15.11
CA GLU A 30 -14.05 -2.05 15.53
C GLU A 30 -14.78 -1.38 14.35
N ASN A 31 -14.09 -1.20 13.23
CA ASN A 31 -14.68 -0.60 12.04
C ASN A 31 -13.92 -1.04 10.76
N PRO A 32 -14.61 -1.65 9.77
CA PRO A 32 -13.98 -2.01 8.50
C PRO A 32 -13.53 -0.78 7.69
N TYR A 33 -14.03 0.42 8.00
CA TYR A 33 -13.54 1.69 7.49
C TYR A 33 -12.47 2.27 8.40
N ILE A 34 -11.21 2.20 7.96
CA ILE A 34 -10.05 2.75 8.69
C ILE A 34 -9.71 4.13 8.12
N SER A 35 -10.04 5.19 8.87
CA SER A 35 -9.74 6.57 8.49
C SER A 35 -8.25 6.92 8.60
N GLN A 36 -7.54 6.34 9.57
CA GLN A 36 -6.10 6.51 9.77
C GLN A 36 -5.48 5.29 10.45
N VAL A 37 -4.20 5.03 10.12
CA VAL A 37 -3.36 3.99 10.75
C VAL A 37 -2.09 4.55 11.40
N GLY A 38 -1.78 5.82 11.11
CA GLY A 38 -0.55 6.47 11.59
C GLY A 38 -0.47 6.57 13.12
N ASP A 39 -1.61 6.72 13.80
CA ASP A 39 -1.72 6.71 15.26
C ASP A 39 -1.23 5.39 15.87
N ILE A 40 -1.63 4.25 15.29
CA ILE A 40 -1.17 2.93 15.73
C ILE A 40 0.34 2.80 15.48
N VAL A 41 0.83 3.21 14.31
CA VAL A 41 2.28 3.14 14.04
C VAL A 41 3.08 4.04 14.99
N LEU A 42 2.60 5.24 15.29
CA LEU A 42 3.24 6.16 16.25
C LEU A 42 3.27 5.57 17.65
N LYS A 43 2.18 4.93 18.10
CA LYS A 43 2.13 4.19 19.40
C LYS A 43 3.24 3.15 19.51
N HIS A 44 3.52 2.41 18.43
CA HIS A 44 4.52 1.34 18.40
C HIS A 44 5.94 1.80 18.03
N SER A 45 6.13 3.07 17.65
CA SER A 45 7.41 3.61 17.16
C SER A 45 8.58 3.42 18.14
N LYS A 46 8.35 3.57 19.44
CA LYS A 46 9.36 3.34 20.49
C LYS A 46 9.78 1.88 20.55
N ASP A 47 8.82 0.97 20.39
CA ASP A 47 9.06 -0.47 20.45
C ASP A 47 9.80 -0.97 19.20
N PHE A 48 9.48 -0.41 18.03
CA PHE A 48 10.26 -0.62 16.81
C PHE A 48 11.69 -0.11 16.98
N ARG A 49 11.87 1.11 17.49
CA ARG A 49 13.21 1.65 17.74
C ARG A 49 14.02 0.76 18.68
N ARG A 50 13.40 0.27 19.75
CA ARG A 50 14.06 -0.56 20.76
C ARG A 50 14.50 -1.92 20.23
N HIS A 51 13.69 -2.57 19.39
CA HIS A 51 13.93 -3.97 19.01
C HIS A 51 14.41 -4.14 17.56
N TYR A 52 13.86 -3.38 16.60
CA TYR A 52 14.23 -3.50 15.19
C TYR A 52 15.55 -2.84 14.87
N VAL A 53 15.85 -1.66 15.44
CA VAL A 53 17.11 -0.95 15.12
C VAL A 53 18.32 -1.82 15.47
N PRO A 54 18.46 -2.37 16.70
CA PRO A 54 19.59 -3.24 17.02
C PRO A 54 19.62 -4.53 16.19
N TYR A 55 18.46 -5.05 15.79
CA TYR A 55 18.39 -6.23 14.93
C TYR A 55 18.94 -5.94 13.53
N VAL A 56 18.46 -4.85 12.92
CA VAL A 56 18.81 -4.45 11.55
C VAL A 56 20.26 -3.98 11.45
N THR A 57 20.73 -3.18 12.41
CA THR A 57 22.12 -2.69 12.43
C THR A 57 23.13 -3.83 12.49
N ASN A 58 22.81 -4.92 13.19
CA ASN A 58 23.69 -6.09 13.31
C ASN A 58 23.44 -7.16 12.23
N MET A 59 22.59 -6.90 11.25
CA MET A 59 22.13 -7.93 10.31
C MET A 59 23.27 -8.46 9.42
N ALA A 60 24.13 -7.58 8.90
CA ALA A 60 25.29 -7.99 8.10
C ALA A 60 26.26 -8.87 8.90
N TYR A 61 26.47 -8.55 10.18
CA TYR A 61 27.29 -9.36 11.08
C TYR A 61 26.67 -10.75 11.34
N LYS A 62 25.34 -10.83 11.52
CA LYS A 62 24.64 -12.11 11.63
C LYS A 62 24.81 -12.97 10.39
N GLU A 63 24.75 -12.37 9.21
CA GLU A 63 24.94 -13.10 7.97
C GLU A 63 26.36 -13.68 7.85
N LEU A 64 27.38 -12.90 8.20
CA LEU A 64 28.77 -13.37 8.23
C LEU A 64 28.95 -14.53 9.23
N LEU A 65 28.36 -14.40 10.42
CA LEU A 65 28.42 -15.45 11.45
C LEU A 65 27.75 -16.75 10.96
N VAL A 66 26.61 -16.68 10.27
CA VAL A 66 25.97 -17.87 9.69
C VAL A 66 26.87 -18.54 8.66
N ASN A 67 27.53 -17.79 7.77
CA ASN A 67 28.48 -18.36 6.81
C ASN A 67 29.63 -19.09 7.52
N GLN A 68 30.23 -18.45 8.51
CA GLN A 68 31.33 -19.04 9.27
C GLN A 68 30.90 -20.32 10.01
N LEU A 69 29.68 -20.35 10.56
CA LEU A 69 29.14 -21.53 11.23
C LEU A 69 28.87 -22.67 10.25
N LEU A 70 28.38 -22.38 9.05
CA LEU A 70 28.17 -23.38 8.00
C LEU A 70 29.49 -24.03 7.54
N GLU A 71 30.57 -23.25 7.45
CA GLU A 71 31.88 -23.75 7.04
C GLU A 71 32.58 -24.55 8.15
N ARG A 72 32.52 -24.07 9.38
CA ARG A 72 33.34 -24.58 10.49
C ARG A 72 32.64 -25.60 11.38
N ASN A 73 31.31 -25.65 11.36
CA ASN A 73 30.52 -26.49 12.26
C ASN A 73 29.57 -27.40 11.47
N GLN A 74 30.02 -28.62 11.21
CA GLN A 74 29.25 -29.64 10.49
C GLN A 74 27.94 -30.01 11.20
N GLY A 75 27.91 -29.97 12.54
CA GLY A 75 26.68 -30.21 13.31
C GLY A 75 25.64 -29.11 13.09
N PHE A 76 26.07 -27.86 13.04
CA PHE A 76 25.21 -26.73 12.70
C PHE A 76 24.70 -26.84 11.26
N ALA A 77 25.58 -27.14 10.30
CA ALA A 77 25.21 -27.32 8.90
C ALA A 77 24.17 -28.44 8.72
N TYR A 78 24.37 -29.59 9.36
CA TYR A 78 23.42 -30.70 9.31
C TYR A 78 22.07 -30.35 9.96
N ALA A 79 22.09 -29.71 11.13
CA ALA A 79 20.87 -29.28 11.80
C ALA A 79 20.09 -28.27 10.94
N LEU A 80 20.80 -27.33 10.30
CA LEU A 80 20.20 -26.35 9.41
C LEU A 80 19.57 -27.00 8.19
N MET A 81 20.29 -27.90 7.52
CA MET A 81 19.79 -28.65 6.37
C MET A 81 18.48 -29.39 6.73
N LYS A 82 18.44 -30.04 7.90
CA LYS A 82 17.23 -30.72 8.37
C LYS A 82 16.06 -29.75 8.56
N LEU A 83 16.30 -28.59 9.21
CA LEU A 83 15.27 -27.58 9.43
C LEU A 83 14.77 -26.98 8.10
N GLU A 84 15.67 -26.67 7.18
CA GLU A 84 15.33 -26.07 5.87
C GLU A 84 14.56 -27.05 4.97
N SER A 85 14.69 -28.36 5.20
CA SER A 85 13.91 -29.39 4.50
C SER A 85 12.44 -29.48 4.94
N ASP A 86 12.10 -28.88 6.09
CA ASP A 86 10.73 -28.86 6.58
C ASP A 86 9.81 -28.09 5.63
N SER A 87 8.62 -28.64 5.38
CA SER A 87 7.59 -28.01 4.55
C SER A 87 7.22 -26.59 4.99
N VAL A 88 7.28 -26.29 6.30
CA VAL A 88 6.99 -24.96 6.86
C VAL A 88 7.98 -23.92 6.36
N CYS A 89 9.24 -24.32 6.09
CA CYS A 89 10.26 -23.44 5.55
C CYS A 89 10.08 -23.15 4.06
N HIS A 90 9.19 -23.86 3.35
CA HIS A 90 8.96 -23.69 1.91
C HIS A 90 10.26 -23.71 1.08
N ARG A 91 11.25 -24.51 1.52
CA ARG A 91 12.60 -24.61 0.92
C ARG A 91 13.39 -23.30 0.89
N HIS A 92 13.08 -22.35 1.76
CA HIS A 92 13.85 -21.13 1.92
C HIS A 92 15.00 -21.32 2.91
N PRO A 93 16.20 -20.78 2.62
CA PRO A 93 17.33 -20.88 3.53
C PRO A 93 17.17 -19.93 4.73
N LEU A 94 17.80 -20.24 5.87
CA LEU A 94 17.74 -19.45 7.11
C LEU A 94 17.99 -17.95 6.90
N LYS A 95 18.97 -17.61 6.06
CA LYS A 95 19.31 -16.21 5.75
C LYS A 95 18.12 -15.41 5.20
N SER A 96 17.27 -16.04 4.40
CA SER A 96 16.08 -15.39 3.83
C SER A 96 15.04 -15.04 4.89
N PHE A 97 15.01 -15.78 6.01
CA PHE A 97 14.16 -15.44 7.15
C PHE A 97 14.80 -14.34 8.02
N LEU A 98 16.13 -14.34 8.15
CA LEU A 98 16.86 -13.34 8.95
C LEU A 98 16.71 -11.93 8.39
N VAL A 99 16.43 -11.76 7.09
CA VAL A 99 16.18 -10.45 6.45
C VAL A 99 14.76 -9.92 6.62
N LEU A 100 13.78 -10.77 6.98
CA LEU A 100 12.37 -10.38 7.05
C LEU A 100 12.11 -9.18 7.97
N PRO A 101 12.75 -9.03 9.15
CA PRO A 101 12.54 -7.84 9.99
C PRO A 101 12.97 -6.53 9.31
N PHE A 102 14.06 -6.55 8.55
CA PHE A 102 14.49 -5.38 7.76
C PHE A 102 13.49 -5.04 6.66
N GLN A 103 13.06 -6.05 5.89
CA GLN A 103 12.04 -5.87 4.85
C GLN A 103 10.72 -5.35 5.43
N ARG A 104 10.31 -5.85 6.60
CA ARG A 104 9.08 -5.43 7.26
C ARG A 104 9.13 -3.96 7.67
N ILE A 105 10.19 -3.52 8.36
CA ILE A 105 10.26 -2.13 8.86
C ILE A 105 10.40 -1.12 7.72
N THR A 106 11.14 -1.45 6.67
CA THR A 106 11.24 -0.63 5.45
C THR A 106 9.90 -0.56 4.71
N ARG A 107 9.18 -1.69 4.61
CA ARG A 107 7.85 -1.73 4.00
C ARG A 107 6.81 -0.91 4.78
N ILE A 108 6.84 -0.90 6.11
CA ILE A 108 5.93 -0.07 6.93
C ILE A 108 6.14 1.42 6.61
N LYS A 109 7.40 1.87 6.50
CA LYS A 109 7.71 3.25 6.10
C LYS A 109 7.14 3.58 4.72
N LEU A 110 7.40 2.73 3.73
CA LEU A 110 6.89 2.92 2.37
C LEU A 110 5.36 2.92 2.33
N LEU A 111 4.70 2.04 3.09
CA LEU A 111 3.24 1.99 3.18
C LEU A 111 2.69 3.30 3.74
N LEU A 112 3.27 3.85 4.80
CA LEU A 112 2.86 5.14 5.36
C LEU A 112 3.07 6.31 4.39
N GLU A 113 4.21 6.34 3.70
CA GLU A 113 4.50 7.37 2.69
C GLU A 113 3.61 7.23 1.44
N SER A 114 3.21 5.99 1.10
CA SER A 114 2.33 5.67 -0.04
C SER A 114 0.85 5.83 0.25
N VAL A 115 0.46 6.23 1.47
CA VAL A 115 -0.91 6.59 1.81
C VAL A 115 -1.01 8.12 1.80
N PRO A 116 -1.33 8.74 0.65
CA PRO A 116 -1.68 10.16 0.62
C PRO A 116 -2.76 10.52 1.66
N LEU A 117 -3.65 9.58 1.97
CA LEU A 117 -4.94 9.79 2.64
C LEU A 117 -4.89 10.25 4.10
N VAL A 118 -3.77 10.10 4.80
CA VAL A 118 -3.70 10.37 6.24
C VAL A 118 -2.80 11.57 6.51
N ILE A 119 -3.32 12.74 6.20
CA ILE A 119 -2.79 14.03 6.68
C ILE A 119 -3.87 14.61 7.58
N SER A 120 -3.51 15.11 8.77
CA SER A 120 -4.48 15.62 9.77
C SER A 120 -5.39 16.74 9.25
N THR A 121 -4.98 17.43 8.18
CA THR A 121 -5.71 18.51 7.53
C THR A 121 -6.62 18.04 6.40
N ARG A 122 -6.53 16.78 5.99
CA ARG A 122 -7.27 16.25 4.84
C ARG A 122 -8.73 16.02 5.21
N ARG A 123 -9.64 16.68 4.48
CA ARG A 123 -11.08 16.59 4.66
C ARG A 123 -11.74 16.24 3.34
N LEU A 124 -12.67 15.30 3.38
CA LEU A 124 -13.50 15.00 2.23
C LEU A 124 -14.44 16.19 1.99
N VAL A 125 -14.28 16.85 0.85
CA VAL A 125 -15.10 17.99 0.43
C VAL A 125 -16.35 17.48 -0.26
N HIS A 126 -16.21 16.53 -1.17
CA HIS A 126 -17.32 15.96 -1.92
C HIS A 126 -17.03 14.53 -2.36
N GLN A 127 -18.06 13.70 -2.48
CA GLN A 127 -17.95 12.42 -3.17
C GLN A 127 -19.23 12.10 -3.92
N GLY A 128 -19.10 11.37 -5.03
CA GLY A 128 -20.25 10.99 -5.83
C GLY A 128 -19.88 10.04 -6.96
N SER A 129 -20.89 9.36 -7.49
CA SER A 129 -20.72 8.57 -8.71
C SER A 129 -20.88 9.43 -9.95
N VAL A 130 -20.09 9.14 -10.98
CA VAL A 130 -20.18 9.71 -12.33
C VAL A 130 -20.04 8.59 -13.35
N LYS A 131 -20.37 8.86 -14.62
CA LYS A 131 -20.21 7.89 -15.70
C LYS A 131 -18.97 8.25 -16.54
N LEU A 132 -18.00 7.34 -16.60
CA LEU A 132 -16.87 7.41 -17.50
C LEU A 132 -17.30 6.95 -18.90
N VAL A 133 -17.02 7.75 -19.91
CA VAL A 133 -17.22 7.39 -21.31
C VAL A 133 -16.07 6.51 -21.78
N LYS A 134 -16.40 5.35 -22.35
CA LYS A 134 -15.47 4.48 -23.07
C LYS A 134 -15.88 4.43 -24.54
N VAL A 135 -14.91 4.54 -25.42
CA VAL A 135 -15.09 4.35 -26.86
C VAL A 135 -14.58 2.97 -27.21
N GLU A 136 -15.45 2.12 -27.75
CA GLU A 136 -15.08 0.79 -28.23
C GLU A 136 -14.83 0.87 -29.75
N ASN A 137 -13.62 0.50 -30.18
CA ASN A 137 -13.25 0.50 -31.59
C ASN A 137 -13.63 -0.84 -32.23
N ALA A 138 -14.85 -0.94 -32.76
CA ALA A 138 -15.22 -1.96 -33.73
C ALA A 138 -16.32 -1.43 -34.67
N TYR A 139 -15.92 -0.98 -35.86
CA TYR A 139 -16.76 -0.74 -37.05
C TYR A 139 -18.04 0.12 -36.87
N GLY A 140 -18.11 0.86 -35.78
CA GLY A 140 -19.10 1.88 -35.44
C GLY A 140 -18.75 2.39 -34.06
N SER A 141 -18.63 3.71 -33.87
CA SER A 141 -18.22 4.31 -32.59
C SER A 141 -19.30 4.15 -31.54
N ARG A 142 -19.42 2.93 -30.97
CA ARG A 142 -20.36 2.65 -29.90
C ARG A 142 -19.74 3.10 -28.59
N MET A 143 -20.42 4.03 -27.93
CA MET A 143 -20.01 4.56 -26.65
C MET A 143 -20.61 3.69 -25.55
N SER A 144 -19.77 3.28 -24.59
CA SER A 144 -20.21 2.61 -23.37
C SER A 144 -19.92 3.50 -22.16
N PHE A 145 -20.75 3.36 -21.12
CA PHE A 145 -20.67 4.17 -19.91
C PHE A 145 -20.35 3.29 -18.71
N VAL A 146 -19.26 3.60 -18.01
CA VAL A 146 -18.83 2.86 -16.82
C VAL A 146 -19.01 3.73 -15.59
N LYS A 147 -19.72 3.22 -14.59
CA LYS A 147 -19.89 3.93 -13.32
C LYS A 147 -18.56 3.94 -12.55
N ILE A 148 -18.06 5.14 -12.25
CA ILE A 148 -16.92 5.37 -11.37
C ILE A 148 -17.33 6.29 -10.23
N TYR A 149 -16.44 6.46 -9.26
CA TYR A 149 -16.65 7.36 -8.12
C TYR A 149 -15.49 8.33 -8.01
N LEU A 150 -15.83 9.59 -7.76
CA LEU A 150 -14.87 10.64 -7.45
C LEU A 150 -14.97 10.94 -5.95
N HIS A 151 -13.83 11.03 -5.29
CA HIS A 151 -13.71 11.47 -3.91
C HIS A 151 -12.77 12.67 -3.88
N LEU A 152 -13.35 13.86 -3.75
CA LEU A 152 -12.65 15.13 -3.70
C LEU A 152 -12.37 15.48 -2.25
N PHE A 153 -11.09 15.52 -1.92
CA PHE A 153 -10.57 16.11 -0.70
C PHE A 153 -10.08 17.53 -0.97
N ASN A 154 -9.80 18.29 0.08
CA ASN A 154 -9.26 19.65 -0.02
C ASN A 154 -7.90 19.73 -0.72
N ASP A 155 -7.13 18.64 -0.76
CA ASP A 155 -5.78 18.56 -1.32
C ASP A 155 -5.57 17.37 -2.29
N LEU A 156 -6.58 16.53 -2.52
CA LEU A 156 -6.46 15.31 -3.33
C LEU A 156 -7.78 14.99 -4.06
N LEU A 157 -7.70 14.55 -5.31
CA LEU A 157 -8.79 13.86 -6.00
C LEU A 157 -8.47 12.37 -6.14
N ILE A 158 -9.41 11.50 -5.75
CA ILE A 158 -9.32 10.06 -5.92
C ILE A 158 -10.41 9.58 -6.89
N ILE A 159 -10.01 8.72 -7.81
CA ILE A 159 -10.90 8.04 -8.75
C ILE A 159 -10.94 6.57 -8.37
N SER A 160 -12.14 6.02 -8.19
CA SER A 160 -12.33 4.64 -7.81
C SER A 160 -13.44 3.95 -8.59
N SER A 161 -13.42 2.62 -8.60
CA SER A 161 -14.54 1.77 -8.98
C SER A 161 -15.09 1.05 -7.75
N LYS A 162 -16.33 0.56 -7.79
CA LYS A 162 -16.95 -0.16 -6.66
C LYS A 162 -17.26 -1.59 -7.06
N LYS A 163 -16.69 -2.57 -6.34
CA LYS A 163 -16.91 -4.01 -6.53
C LYS A 163 -17.20 -4.66 -5.17
N ASN A 164 -18.28 -5.44 -5.07
CA ASN A 164 -18.70 -6.12 -3.83
C ASN A 164 -18.73 -5.19 -2.60
N GLN A 165 -19.36 -4.02 -2.76
CA GLN A 165 -19.41 -2.94 -1.76
C GLN A 165 -18.06 -2.30 -1.37
N LYS A 166 -16.93 -2.75 -1.91
CA LYS A 166 -15.60 -2.18 -1.66
C LYS A 166 -15.19 -1.24 -2.79
N PHE A 167 -14.58 -0.12 -2.42
CA PHE A 167 -13.97 0.79 -3.37
C PHE A 167 -12.56 0.32 -3.73
N MET A 168 -12.26 0.34 -5.02
CA MET A 168 -10.94 0.07 -5.57
C MET A 168 -10.41 1.33 -6.24
N VAL A 169 -9.38 1.93 -5.65
CA VAL A 169 -8.72 3.13 -6.20
C VAL A 169 -8.11 2.77 -7.54
N SER A 170 -8.52 3.50 -8.57
CA SER A 170 -8.06 3.34 -9.95
C SER A 170 -7.02 4.40 -10.32
N ASP A 171 -7.14 5.60 -9.75
CA ASP A 171 -6.16 6.69 -9.91
C ASP A 171 -6.32 7.77 -8.84
N HIS A 172 -5.33 8.66 -8.71
CA HIS A 172 -5.43 9.89 -7.93
C HIS A 172 -4.42 10.96 -8.37
N ALA A 173 -4.71 12.21 -8.02
CA ALA A 173 -3.81 13.34 -8.23
C ALA A 173 -4.00 14.42 -7.15
N LEU A 174 -2.95 15.20 -6.87
CA LEU A 174 -3.04 16.32 -5.94
C LEU A 174 -3.98 17.40 -6.48
N PHE A 175 -4.90 17.86 -5.64
CA PHE A 175 -5.85 18.92 -5.94
C PHE A 175 -5.45 20.19 -5.19
N PRO A 176 -5.55 21.39 -5.79
CA PRO A 176 -5.91 21.66 -7.19
C PRO A 176 -4.73 21.55 -8.16
N ALA A 177 -3.49 21.35 -7.68
CA ALA A 177 -2.26 21.50 -8.47
C ALA A 177 -2.21 20.65 -9.75
N HIS A 178 -2.76 19.43 -9.73
CA HIS A 178 -2.67 18.47 -10.83
C HIS A 178 -4.02 18.05 -11.40
N VAL A 179 -5.10 18.76 -11.06
CA VAL A 179 -6.46 18.43 -11.48
C VAL A 179 -7.08 19.64 -12.17
N SER A 180 -7.56 19.46 -13.40
CA SER A 180 -8.33 20.48 -14.10
C SER A 180 -9.57 19.88 -14.76
N VAL A 181 -10.59 20.72 -14.97
CA VAL A 181 -11.83 20.36 -15.64
C VAL A 181 -12.05 21.31 -16.79
N ASP A 182 -12.26 20.77 -17.99
CA ASP A 182 -12.64 21.54 -19.17
C ASP A 182 -14.09 21.21 -19.57
N HIS A 183 -14.83 22.24 -20.00
CA HIS A 183 -16.12 22.04 -20.63
C HIS A 183 -15.96 21.45 -22.03
N LEU A 184 -16.86 20.55 -22.39
CA LEU A 184 -16.92 19.93 -23.71
C LEU A 184 -18.12 20.48 -24.48
N LYS A 185 -17.97 20.68 -25.79
CA LYS A 185 -19.11 20.88 -26.70
C LYS A 185 -19.80 19.53 -26.91
N ALA A 186 -20.59 19.11 -25.93
CA ALA A 186 -21.14 17.76 -25.85
C ALA A 186 -22.00 17.39 -27.07
N ASP A 187 -22.86 18.31 -27.53
CA ASP A 187 -23.79 18.09 -28.65
C ASP A 187 -23.06 17.77 -29.96
N ALA A 188 -21.95 18.47 -30.23
CA ALA A 188 -21.14 18.24 -31.43
C ALA A 188 -20.44 16.87 -31.45
N MET A 189 -20.36 16.20 -30.30
CA MET A 189 -19.70 14.91 -30.11
C MET A 189 -20.69 13.78 -29.76
N GLY A 190 -22.01 14.03 -29.82
CA GLY A 190 -23.03 13.06 -29.43
C GLY A 190 -22.99 12.66 -27.95
N LEU A 191 -22.40 13.51 -27.10
CA LEU A 191 -22.27 13.31 -25.66
C LEU A 191 -23.45 13.95 -24.91
N PRO A 192 -23.84 13.44 -23.72
CA PRO A 192 -24.81 14.12 -22.86
C PRO A 192 -24.35 15.53 -22.47
N GLN A 193 -25.26 16.49 -22.32
CA GLN A 193 -24.91 17.89 -22.01
C GLN A 193 -24.05 18.06 -20.75
N GLU A 194 -24.29 17.23 -19.74
CA GLU A 194 -23.54 17.20 -18.47
C GLU A 194 -22.15 16.55 -18.57
N SER A 195 -21.59 16.51 -19.77
CA SER A 195 -20.26 15.94 -20.03
C SER A 195 -19.16 16.96 -19.82
N PHE A 196 -18.10 16.55 -19.14
CA PHE A 196 -16.92 17.35 -18.89
C PHE A 196 -15.66 16.51 -19.05
N LEU A 197 -14.55 17.18 -19.33
CA LEU A 197 -13.24 16.56 -19.45
C LEU A 197 -12.46 16.77 -18.16
N LEU A 198 -12.23 15.69 -17.42
CA LEU A 198 -11.34 15.70 -16.26
C LEU A 198 -9.91 15.40 -16.73
N ARG A 199 -8.96 16.28 -16.41
CA ARG A 199 -7.53 16.07 -16.68
C ARG A 199 -6.73 15.98 -15.39
N LEU A 200 -5.84 14.99 -15.36
CA LEU A 200 -4.79 14.84 -14.37
C LEU A 200 -3.45 15.15 -15.04
N SER A 201 -2.82 16.28 -14.69
CA SER A 201 -1.53 16.68 -15.30
C SER A 201 -0.36 15.85 -14.78
N LEU A 202 -0.49 15.33 -13.55
CA LEU A 202 0.40 14.35 -12.95
C LEU A 202 -0.43 13.42 -12.06
N SER A 203 -0.68 12.21 -12.56
CA SER A 203 -1.36 11.15 -11.80
C SER A 203 -0.37 10.33 -10.96
N GLN A 204 -0.87 9.49 -10.06
CA GLN A 204 -0.05 8.52 -9.32
C GLN A 204 0.76 7.60 -10.24
N LYS A 205 0.24 7.31 -11.44
CA LYS A 205 0.93 6.47 -12.43
C LYS A 205 2.09 7.18 -13.12
N GLY A 206 2.31 8.47 -12.82
CA GLY A 206 3.39 9.28 -13.40
C GLY A 206 3.09 9.85 -14.79
N PHE A 207 1.88 9.63 -15.32
CA PHE A 207 1.50 10.08 -16.67
C PHE A 207 0.30 11.04 -16.63
N ARG A 208 0.20 11.88 -17.67
CA ARG A 208 -0.99 12.70 -17.93
C ARG A 208 -2.15 11.80 -18.28
N THR A 209 -3.30 12.02 -17.65
CA THR A 209 -4.54 11.26 -17.91
C THR A 209 -5.67 12.23 -18.20
N ALA A 210 -6.52 11.91 -19.16
CA ALA A 210 -7.72 12.67 -19.48
C ALA A 210 -8.92 11.71 -19.62
N MET A 211 -10.06 12.09 -19.06
CA MET A 211 -11.26 11.26 -19.03
C MET A 211 -12.49 12.12 -19.32
N ILE A 212 -13.35 11.65 -20.21
CA ILE A 212 -14.66 12.25 -20.43
C ILE A 212 -15.62 11.64 -19.42
N LEU A 213 -16.18 12.48 -18.57
CA LEU A 213 -17.09 12.10 -17.50
C LEU A 213 -18.45 12.76 -17.72
N VAL A 214 -19.52 12.06 -17.35
CA VAL A 214 -20.88 12.59 -17.35
C VAL A 214 -21.35 12.68 -15.90
N ALA A 215 -21.71 13.89 -15.47
CA ALA A 215 -22.29 14.10 -14.14
C ALA A 215 -23.69 13.45 -14.06
N ASN A 216 -24.05 12.97 -12.87
CA ASN A 216 -25.43 12.58 -12.62
C ASN A 216 -26.15 13.81 -12.08
N THR A 217 -27.06 14.39 -12.85
CA THR A 217 -28.02 15.37 -12.36
C THR A 217 -29.10 14.61 -11.58
N GLN A 218 -29.13 14.80 -10.27
CA GLN A 218 -30.29 14.52 -9.42
C GLN A 218 -30.83 15.85 -8.91
#